data_AF-A0A2E7FMU4-F1
#
_entry.id   AF-A0A2E7FMU4-F1
#
_cell.length_a   1.000
_cell.length_b   1.000
_cell.length_c   1.000
_cell.angle_alpha   90.00
_cell.angle_beta   90.00
_cell.angle_gamma   90.00
#
_symmetry.space_group_name_H-M   'P 1'
#
loop_
_entity.id
_entity.type
_entity.pdbx_description
1 polymer ?
#
loop_
_entity_poly.entity_id
_entity_poly.type
_entity_poly.pdbx_seq_one_letter_code
_entity_poly.pdbx_strand_id
1 'polypeptide(L)'
;MTEKSQEAIETKFTSLPGDISEIAAYEWGFNNSPEGLDDGYSHCFLVTFDDEAGRGVYIPHPSHKEFGGIVRPNVEKVLVFDFYNGK
;
A
#
# COMPACT_ATOMS: atom_id res chain seq x y z
N MET A 1 3.43 10.64 -12.38
CA MET A 1 4.49 9.94 -11.63
C MET A 1 5.69 9.70 -12.53
N THR A 2 6.92 9.88 -12.05
CA THR A 2 8.14 9.49 -12.81
C THR A 2 8.54 8.05 -12.51
N GLU A 3 9.33 7.40 -13.38
CA GLU A 3 9.86 6.04 -13.13
C GLU A 3 10.62 5.97 -11.79
N LYS A 4 11.47 6.96 -11.51
CA LYS A 4 12.18 7.05 -10.23
C LYS A 4 11.23 7.16 -9.03
N SER A 5 10.11 7.85 -9.19
CA SER A 5 9.08 7.94 -8.14
C SER A 5 8.34 6.61 -7.95
N GLN A 6 8.11 5.84 -9.02
CA GLN A 6 7.51 4.50 -8.95
C GLN A 6 8.41 3.56 -8.13
N GLU A 7 9.68 3.45 -8.52
CA GLU A 7 10.65 2.60 -7.83
C GLU A 7 10.77 2.96 -6.34
N ALA A 8 10.74 4.26 -6.01
CA ALA A 8 10.80 4.71 -4.62
C ALA A 8 9.56 4.30 -3.81
N ILE A 9 8.37 4.36 -4.40
CA ILE A 9 7.11 3.92 -3.77
C ILE A 9 7.15 2.41 -3.56
N GLU A 10 7.46 1.64 -4.61
CA GLU A 10 7.52 0.18 -4.57
C GLU A 10 8.54 -0.33 -3.54
N THR A 11 9.73 0.26 -3.53
CA THR A 11 10.81 -0.07 -2.59
C THR A 11 10.39 0.23 -1.16
N LYS A 12 9.86 1.44 -0.90
CA LYS A 12 9.49 1.83 0.47
C LYS A 12 8.32 1.01 1.00
N PHE A 13 7.34 0.69 0.17
CA PHE A 13 6.22 -0.15 0.62
C PHE A 13 6.71 -1.57 0.92
N THR A 14 7.56 -2.14 0.05
CA THR A 14 8.11 -3.49 0.24
C THR A 14 8.98 -3.61 1.50
N SER A 15 9.54 -2.52 2.02
CA SER A 15 10.30 -2.53 3.28
C SER A 15 9.43 -2.51 4.54
N LEU A 16 8.15 -2.11 4.46
CA LEU A 16 7.30 -1.92 5.64
C LEU A 16 7.15 -3.18 6.52
N PRO A 17 7.04 -4.42 5.98
CA PRO A 17 6.97 -5.62 6.80
C PRO A 17 8.23 -5.85 7.65
N GLY A 18 9.38 -5.32 7.24
CA GLY A 18 10.61 -5.35 8.04
C GLY A 18 10.65 -4.32 9.17
N ASP A 19 9.86 -3.25 9.05
CA ASP A 19 9.81 -2.15 10.01
C ASP A 19 8.63 -2.27 11.00
N ILE A 20 7.57 -2.98 10.62
CA ILE A 20 6.29 -3.04 11.35
C ILE A 20 5.90 -4.50 11.54
N SER A 21 6.12 -5.01 12.75
CA SER A 21 5.87 -6.42 13.10
C SER A 21 4.42 -6.87 12.98
N GLU A 22 3.47 -5.92 13.04
CA GLU A 22 2.03 -6.16 12.97
C GLU A 22 1.55 -6.46 11.54
N ILE A 23 2.39 -6.22 10.52
CA ILE A 23 2.09 -6.63 9.14
C ILE A 23 2.28 -8.15 9.04
N ALA A 24 1.17 -8.88 9.06
CA ALA A 24 1.15 -10.34 9.01
C ALA A 24 1.42 -10.89 7.61
N ALA A 25 0.96 -10.19 6.56
CA ALA A 25 1.30 -10.48 5.19
C ALA A 25 1.29 -9.22 4.32
N TYR A 26 2.02 -9.27 3.22
CA TYR A 26 2.15 -8.16 2.29
C TYR A 26 2.23 -8.69 0.86
N GLU A 27 1.41 -8.11 -0.02
CA GLU A 27 1.36 -8.42 -1.44
C GLU A 27 1.22 -7.12 -2.23
N TRP A 28 1.82 -7.06 -3.41
CA TRP A 28 1.62 -5.94 -4.31
C TRP A 28 1.88 -6.33 -5.77
N GLY A 29 1.40 -5.50 -6.70
CA GLY A 29 1.68 -5.69 -8.12
C GLY A 29 0.99 -4.66 -9.02
N PHE A 30 1.17 -4.84 -10.33
CA PHE A 30 0.56 -4.02 -11.36
C PHE A 30 -0.83 -4.54 -11.73
N ASN A 31 -1.75 -3.62 -12.04
CA ASN A 31 -3.00 -3.99 -12.68
C ASN A 31 -2.71 -4.63 -14.06
N ASN A 32 -3.31 -5.79 -14.30
CA ASN A 32 -3.23 -6.51 -15.56
C ASN A 32 -4.63 -6.87 -16.12
N SER A 33 -5.70 -6.32 -15.54
CA SER A 33 -7.05 -6.64 -15.97
C SER A 33 -7.32 -6.11 -17.38
N PRO A 34 -7.81 -6.97 -18.31
CA PRO A 34 -8.20 -6.56 -19.64
C PRO A 34 -9.61 -5.94 -19.69
N GLU A 35 -10.32 -5.86 -18.57
CA GLU A 35 -11.76 -5.54 -18.53
C GLU A 35 -12.04 -4.02 -18.58
N GLY A 36 -11.04 -3.18 -18.37
CA GLY A 36 -11.17 -1.71 -18.45
C GLY A 36 -12.03 -1.08 -17.33
N LEU A 37 -12.19 -1.77 -16.21
CA LEU A 37 -12.96 -1.33 -15.04
C LEU A 37 -12.07 -0.86 -13.87
N ASP A 38 -10.77 -0.74 -14.10
CA ASP A 38 -9.77 -0.39 -13.10
C ASP A 38 -9.71 1.11 -12.82
N ASP A 39 -10.51 1.93 -13.52
CA ASP A 39 -10.48 3.39 -13.42
C ASP A 39 -9.05 3.94 -13.57
N GLY A 40 -8.16 3.30 -14.34
CA GLY A 40 -6.77 3.73 -14.48
C GLY A 40 -5.89 3.61 -13.22
N TYR A 41 -6.31 2.86 -12.20
CA TYR A 41 -5.42 2.45 -11.10
C TYR A 41 -4.41 1.41 -11.61
N SER A 42 -3.12 1.72 -11.47
CA SER A 42 -2.04 0.89 -12.04
C SER A 42 -1.34 -0.04 -11.06
N HIS A 43 -1.45 0.23 -9.75
CA HIS A 43 -0.78 -0.54 -8.70
C HIS A 43 -1.79 -0.93 -7.64
N CYS A 44 -1.61 -2.12 -7.06
CA CYS A 44 -2.33 -2.57 -5.88
C CYS A 44 -1.31 -2.95 -4.80
N PHE A 45 -1.60 -2.57 -3.56
CA PHE A 45 -0.87 -2.98 -2.38
C PHE A 45 -1.88 -3.53 -1.38
N LEU A 46 -1.66 -4.75 -0.91
CA LEU A 46 -2.47 -5.42 0.10
C LEU A 46 -1.62 -5.67 1.34
N VAL A 47 -2.07 -5.14 2.46
CA VAL A 47 -1.43 -5.31 3.76
C VAL A 47 -2.40 -6.06 4.65
N THR A 48 -2.00 -7.23 5.11
CA THR A 48 -2.80 -8.08 5.99
C THR A 48 -2.32 -7.91 7.41
N PHE A 49 -3.27 -7.76 8.32
CA PHE A 49 -3.06 -7.71 9.76
C PHE A 49 -3.88 -8.83 10.41
N ASP A 50 -3.45 -9.30 11.58
CA ASP A 50 -4.24 -10.28 12.35
C ASP A 50 -5.57 -9.68 12.83
N ASP A 51 -5.59 -8.38 13.13
CA ASP A 51 -6.76 -7.63 13.57
C ASP A 51 -6.63 -6.10 13.38
N GLU A 52 -7.66 -5.35 13.82
CA GLU A 52 -7.66 -3.88 13.76
C GLU A 52 -6.63 -3.22 14.66
N ALA A 53 -6.17 -3.88 15.73
CA ALA A 53 -5.14 -3.34 16.60
C ALA A 53 -3.79 -3.31 15.87
N GLY A 54 -3.48 -4.34 15.09
CA GLY A 54 -2.31 -4.37 14.19
C GLY A 54 -2.35 -3.22 13.17
N ARG A 55 -3.49 -3.03 12.50
CA ARG A 55 -3.71 -1.86 11.62
C ARG A 55 -3.57 -0.53 12.37
N GLY A 56 -4.04 -0.49 13.62
CA GLY A 56 -3.96 0.65 14.52
C GLY A 56 -2.53 1.06 14.88
N VAL A 57 -1.59 0.11 14.96
CA VAL A 57 -0.15 0.38 15.11
C VAL A 57 0.46 0.86 13.78
N TYR A 58 0.09 0.24 12.67
CA TYR A 58 0.59 0.54 11.33
C TYR A 58 0.31 1.99 10.88
N ILE A 59 -0.93 2.47 11.01
CA ILE A 59 -1.35 3.79 10.50
C ILE A 59 -0.53 4.98 11.06
N PRO A 60 -0.26 5.08 12.37
CA PRO A 60 0.58 6.12 12.94
C PRO A 60 2.08 5.85 12.82
N HIS A 61 2.51 4.64 12.43
CA HIS A 61 3.92 4.25 12.44
C HIS A 61 4.80 5.19 11.59
N PRO A 62 6.00 5.61 12.06
CA PRO A 62 6.88 6.51 11.32
C PRO A 62 7.21 6.03 9.89
N SER A 63 7.51 4.75 9.69
CA SER A 63 7.79 4.19 8.36
C SER A 63 6.60 4.32 7.40
N HIS A 64 5.37 4.13 7.90
CA HIS A 64 4.16 4.33 7.11
C HIS A 64 3.91 5.82 6.79
N LYS A 65 4.18 6.73 7.74
CA LYS A 65 4.09 8.18 7.48
C LYS A 65 5.09 8.65 6.43
N GLU A 66 6.31 8.14 6.48
CA GLU A 66 7.34 8.41 5.47
C GLU A 66 6.88 7.91 4.09
N PHE A 67 6.37 6.69 4.01
CA PHE A 67 5.76 6.15 2.80
C PHE A 67 4.66 7.07 2.25
N GLY A 68 3.72 7.50 3.09
CA GLY A 68 2.67 8.45 2.69
C GLY A 68 3.20 9.79 2.19
N GLY A 69 4.34 10.25 2.69
CA GLY A 69 5.06 11.44 2.21
C GLY A 69 5.66 11.28 0.82
N ILE A 70 6.06 10.07 0.43
CA ILE A 70 6.53 9.76 -0.93
C ILE A 70 5.35 9.62 -1.90
N VAL A 71 4.29 8.93 -1.50
CA VAL A 71 3.15 8.65 -2.40
C VAL A 71 2.39 9.91 -2.77
N ARG A 72 1.95 10.70 -1.79
CA ARG A 72 1.04 11.84 -1.98
C ARG A 72 1.47 12.84 -3.07
N PRO A 73 2.74 13.27 -3.17
CA PRO A 73 3.16 14.19 -4.23
C PRO A 73 3.35 13.54 -5.60
N ASN A 74 3.39 12.20 -5.69
CA ASN A 74 3.78 11.48 -6.89
C ASN A 74 2.64 10.80 -7.64
N VAL A 75 1.46 10.67 -7.01
CA VAL A 75 0.29 9.99 -7.58
C VAL A 75 -0.85 10.97 -7.85
N GLU A 76 -1.63 10.71 -8.89
CA GLU A 76 -2.82 11.51 -9.23
C GLU A 76 -4.02 11.17 -8.32
N LYS A 77 -4.17 9.89 -7.97
CA LYS A 77 -5.25 9.39 -7.11
C LYS A 77 -4.82 8.18 -6.31
N VAL A 78 -5.53 7.97 -5.19
CA VAL A 78 -5.36 6.84 -4.27
C VAL A 78 -6.74 6.42 -3.78
N LEU A 79 -7.01 5.11 -3.80
CA LEU A 79 -8.14 4.49 -3.12
C LEU A 79 -7.60 3.62 -1.99
N VAL A 80 -8.15 3.79 -0.78
CA VAL A 80 -7.84 2.95 0.39
C VAL A 80 -9.15 2.45 0.97
N PHE A 81 -9.23 1.14 1.20
CA PHE A 81 -10.32 0.51 1.91
C PHE A 81 -9.75 -0.62 2.76
N ASP A 82 -10.29 -0.76 3.96
CA ASP A 82 -9.97 -1.86 4.85
C ASP A 82 -11.18 -2.80 4.93
N PHE A 83 -10.94 -4.10 4.94
CA PHE A 83 -11.99 -5.10 4.93
C PHE A 83 -11.57 -6.33 5.73
N TYR A 84 -12.57 -7.07 6.22
CA TYR A 84 -12.35 -8.44 6.68
C TYR A 84 -12.56 -9.41 5.53
N ASN A 85 -11.77 -10.49 5.50
CA ASN A 85 -11.97 -11.55 4.53
C ASN A 85 -13.30 -12.30 4.82
N GLY A 86 -14.33 -12.03 4.01
CA GLY A 86 -15.59 -12.77 4.02
C GLY A 86 -16.58 -12.43 5.14
N LYS A 87 -16.43 -11.27 5.82
CA LYS A 87 -17.38 -10.77 6.81
C LYS A 87 -17.63 -9.27 6.65
#